data_AF-A0A1Y2T4S6-F1
#
_entry.id   AF-A0A1Y2T4S6-F1
#
_cell.length_a   1.000
_cell.length_b   1.000
_cell.length_c   1.000
_cell.angle_alpha   90.00
_cell.angle_beta   90.00
_cell.angle_gamma   90.00
#
_symmetry.space_group_name_H-M   'P 1'
#
loop_
_entity.id
_entity.type
_entity.pdbx_description
1 polymer ?
#
loop_
_entity_poly.entity_id
_entity_poly.type
_entity_poly.pdbx_seq_one_letter_code
_entity_poly.pdbx_strand_id
1 'polypeptide(L)'
;MLRALTPAEAEALVEEAAETARAMGQRPYYLYRQKFMVGSLENVGYALPGKESLYNIQMMEERQTVIGLGGGATSKWYKPLGEGRGWQLKAPANPTDPRAYVERVEELARRKVAELRLLYGE
;
A
#
# COMPACT_ATOMS: atom_id res chain seq x y z
N MET A 1 17.06 -29.93 0.18
CA MET A 1 15.71 -29.36 0.06
C MET A 1 15.33 -28.82 1.43
N LEU A 2 15.01 -27.52 1.57
CA LEU A 2 14.55 -26.97 2.85
C LEU A 2 13.08 -27.36 3.06
N ARG A 3 12.74 -27.83 4.27
CA ARG A 3 11.36 -28.16 4.67
C ARG A 3 10.56 -26.87 4.85
N ALA A 4 9.26 -26.88 4.51
CA ALA A 4 8.35 -25.79 4.83
C ALA A 4 8.20 -25.62 6.35
N LEU A 5 8.11 -24.38 6.82
CA LEU A 5 7.79 -24.06 8.21
C LEU A 5 6.36 -24.49 8.54
N THR A 6 6.16 -25.00 9.74
CA THR A 6 4.83 -25.15 10.32
C THR A 6 4.30 -23.80 10.82
N PRO A 7 2.97 -23.63 11.00
CA PRO A 7 2.39 -22.42 11.60
C PRO A 7 3.01 -22.06 12.95
N ALA A 8 3.18 -23.04 13.84
CA ALA A 8 3.77 -22.82 15.17
C ALA A 8 5.23 -22.34 15.11
N GLU A 9 6.02 -22.87 14.17
CA GLU A 9 7.39 -22.40 13.96
C GLU A 9 7.43 -20.98 13.40
N ALA A 10 6.52 -20.66 12.48
CA ALA A 10 6.39 -19.30 11.95
C ALA A 10 5.97 -18.30 13.05
N GLU A 11 5.03 -18.69 13.92
CA GLU A 11 4.59 -17.88 15.07
C GLU A 11 5.73 -17.61 16.04
N ALA A 12 6.49 -18.65 16.40
CA ALA A 12 7.64 -18.52 17.29
C ALA A 12 8.71 -17.56 16.73
N LEU A 13 9.01 -17.65 15.42
CA LEU A 13 9.95 -16.75 14.76
C LEU A 13 9.46 -15.30 14.72
N VAL A 14 8.15 -15.08 14.52
CA VAL A 14 7.57 -13.74 14.51
C VAL A 14 7.58 -13.13 15.91
N GLU A 15 7.32 -13.91 16.97
CA GLU A 15 7.43 -13.42 18.35
C GLU A 15 8.88 -13.09 18.70
N GLU A 16 9.85 -13.96 18.38
CA GLU A 16 11.27 -13.69 18.62
C GLU A 16 11.75 -12.41 17.91
N ALA A 17 11.29 -12.18 16.67
CA ALA A 17 11.57 -10.95 15.94
C ALA A 17 10.94 -9.72 16.62
N ALA A 18 9.71 -9.85 17.13
CA ALA A 18 9.03 -8.78 17.87
C ALA A 18 9.75 -8.43 19.18
N GLU A 19 10.15 -9.43 19.96
CA GLU A 19 10.94 -9.26 21.18
C GLU A 19 12.30 -8.60 20.89
N THR A 20 12.98 -9.04 19.85
CA THR A 20 14.25 -8.45 19.41
C THR A 20 14.08 -6.98 19.03
N ALA A 21 13.04 -6.64 18.26
CA ALA A 21 12.74 -5.26 17.91
C ALA A 21 12.45 -4.39 19.15
N ARG A 22 11.68 -4.91 20.11
CA ARG A 22 11.41 -4.24 21.39
C ARG A 22 12.70 -4.01 22.19
N ALA A 23 13.58 -5.01 22.27
CA ALA A 23 14.88 -4.90 22.95
C ALA A 23 15.80 -3.84 22.30
N MET A 24 15.67 -3.65 20.98
CA MET A 24 16.34 -2.56 20.24
C MET A 24 15.66 -1.19 20.42
N GLY A 25 14.62 -1.07 21.25
CA GLY A 25 13.87 0.16 21.49
C GLY A 25 12.88 0.54 20.38
N GLN A 26 12.64 -0.36 19.42
CA GLN A 26 11.69 -0.13 18.34
C GLN A 26 10.26 -0.44 18.80
N ARG A 27 9.29 0.21 18.15
CA ARG A 27 7.86 0.02 18.37
C ARG A 27 7.16 -0.38 17.08
N PRO A 28 6.13 -1.23 17.14
CA PRO A 28 5.32 -1.53 15.98
C PRO A 28 4.61 -0.25 15.52
N TYR A 29 4.60 0.03 14.22
CA TYR A 29 4.02 1.27 13.68
C TYR A 29 3.11 1.09 12.46
N TYR A 30 3.12 -0.08 11.82
CA TYR A 30 2.12 -0.43 10.81
C TYR A 30 1.85 -1.93 10.80
N LEU A 31 0.68 -2.30 10.29
CA LEU A 31 0.24 -3.66 10.08
C LEU A 31 -0.28 -3.81 8.65
N TYR A 32 0.21 -4.83 7.93
CA TYR A 32 -0.40 -5.29 6.68
C TYR A 32 -0.76 -6.78 6.77
N ARG A 33 -1.88 -7.14 6.15
CA ARG A 33 -2.30 -8.54 6.04
C ARG A 33 -1.91 -9.09 4.68
N GLN A 34 -0.84 -9.87 4.63
CA GLN A 34 -0.43 -10.57 3.43
C GLN A 34 -1.16 -11.91 3.31
N LYS A 35 -1.75 -12.16 2.14
CA LYS A 35 -2.42 -13.44 1.85
C LYS A 35 -1.38 -14.53 1.61
N PHE A 36 -1.76 -15.78 1.87
CA PHE A 36 -0.95 -16.97 1.62
C PHE A 36 0.34 -17.05 2.46
N MET A 37 0.33 -16.47 3.66
CA MET A 37 1.39 -16.69 4.65
C MET A 37 1.18 -18.01 5.39
N VAL A 38 2.28 -18.69 5.73
CA VAL A 38 2.27 -19.79 6.71
C VAL A 38 1.71 -19.22 8.03
N GLY A 39 0.68 -19.86 8.59
CA GLY A 39 0.02 -19.40 9.83
C GLY A 39 -0.87 -18.15 9.67
N SER A 40 -0.99 -17.56 8.48
CA SER A 40 -1.78 -16.31 8.25
C SER A 40 -1.42 -15.17 9.22
N LEU A 41 -0.13 -15.06 9.55
CA LEU A 41 0.40 -14.10 10.52
C LEU A 41 0.36 -12.65 10.01
N GLU A 42 0.66 -11.74 10.92
CA GLU A 42 0.70 -10.31 10.70
C GLU A 42 2.05 -9.87 10.11
N ASN A 43 2.03 -8.97 9.12
CA ASN A 43 3.23 -8.29 8.66
C ASN A 43 3.32 -6.94 9.38
N VAL A 44 4.04 -6.91 10.49
CA VAL A 44 4.21 -5.74 11.35
C VAL A 44 5.55 -5.08 11.08
N GLY A 45 5.55 -3.78 10.83
CA GLY A 45 6.78 -2.99 10.77
C GLY A 45 7.14 -2.40 12.11
N TYR A 46 8.44 -2.38 12.39
CA TYR A 46 9.02 -1.78 13.60
C TYR A 46 9.91 -0.59 13.23
N ALA A 47 9.90 0.44 14.08
CA ALA A 47 10.78 1.60 13.95
C ALA A 47 11.10 2.19 15.33
N LEU A 48 12.21 2.91 15.43
CA LEU A 48 12.46 3.76 16.60
C LEU A 48 11.43 4.90 16.66
N PRO A 49 11.06 5.38 17.86
CA PRO A 49 10.16 6.53 17.99
C PRO A 49 10.63 7.74 17.17
N GLY A 50 9.74 8.31 16.36
CA GLY A 50 10.05 9.44 15.47
C GLY A 50 10.82 9.07 14.20
N LYS A 51 11.02 7.78 13.93
CA LYS A 51 11.64 7.23 12.71
C LYS A 51 10.67 6.35 11.91
N GLU A 52 9.38 6.44 12.20
CA GLU A 52 8.33 5.74 11.47
C GLU A 52 8.29 6.21 10.02
N SER A 53 8.05 5.28 9.09
CA SER A 53 7.88 5.64 7.68
C SER A 53 6.50 6.25 7.47
N LEU A 54 6.44 7.59 7.40
CA LEU A 54 5.21 8.31 7.06
C LEU A 54 4.62 7.85 5.72
N TYR A 55 5.48 7.57 4.74
CA TYR A 55 5.04 7.02 3.45
C TYR A 55 4.28 5.70 3.62
N ASN A 56 4.82 4.77 4.41
CA ASN A 56 4.13 3.49 4.66
C ASN A 56 2.78 3.73 5.34
N ILE A 57 2.73 4.57 6.38
CA ILE A 57 1.48 4.88 7.08
C ILE A 57 0.44 5.44 6.10
N GLN A 58 0.82 6.44 5.30
CA GLN A 58 -0.09 7.10 4.35
C GLN A 58 -0.59 6.15 3.25
N MET A 59 0.27 5.26 2.76
CA MET A 59 -0.11 4.28 1.74
C MET A 59 -1.01 3.18 2.30
N MET A 60 -0.73 2.72 3.52
CA MET A 60 -1.49 1.67 4.21
C MET A 60 -2.88 2.14 4.66
N GLU A 61 -2.99 3.38 5.13
CA GLU A 61 -4.29 4.03 5.42
C GLU A 61 -5.01 4.51 4.15
N GLU A 62 -4.38 4.35 2.98
CA GLU A 62 -4.87 4.76 1.67
C GLU A 62 -5.26 6.25 1.58
N ARG A 63 -4.49 7.12 2.23
CA ARG A 63 -4.77 8.57 2.40
C ARG A 63 -4.17 9.46 1.33
N GLN A 64 -3.81 8.88 0.19
CA GLN A 64 -3.12 9.57 -0.89
C GLN A 64 -3.72 9.20 -2.23
N THR A 65 -3.71 10.17 -3.16
CA THR A 65 -3.98 9.88 -4.56
C THR A 65 -2.79 9.14 -5.15
N VAL A 66 -3.05 8.00 -5.80
CA VAL A 66 -2.07 7.16 -6.46
C VAL A 66 -2.37 7.14 -7.95
N ILE A 67 -1.41 7.54 -8.78
CA ILE A 67 -1.57 7.57 -10.23
C ILE A 67 -0.96 6.32 -10.85
N GLY A 68 -1.81 5.41 -11.34
CA GLY A 68 -1.36 4.21 -12.03
C GLY A 68 -0.92 4.52 -13.47
N LEU A 69 0.35 4.30 -13.79
CA LEU A 69 0.90 4.43 -15.14
C LEU A 69 1.25 3.05 -15.71
N GLY A 70 1.16 2.87 -17.03
CA GLY A 70 1.36 1.58 -17.70
C GLY A 70 0.10 0.73 -17.87
N GLY A 71 0.19 -0.33 -18.67
CA GLY A 71 -0.91 -1.26 -18.91
C GLY A 71 -1.31 -2.01 -17.63
N GLY A 72 -2.62 -2.19 -17.40
CA GLY A 72 -3.15 -2.82 -16.19
C GLY A 72 -3.05 -1.99 -14.90
N ALA A 73 -2.36 -0.84 -14.91
CA ALA A 73 -2.21 -0.02 -13.72
C ALA A 73 -3.54 0.65 -13.34
N THR A 74 -3.79 0.77 -12.04
CA THR A 74 -5.00 1.39 -11.48
C THR A 74 -4.65 2.68 -10.77
N SER A 75 -5.44 3.73 -10.99
CA SER A 75 -5.38 4.93 -10.16
C SER A 75 -6.31 4.81 -8.95
N LYS A 76 -5.92 5.43 -7.84
CA LYS A 76 -6.76 5.67 -6.65
C LYS A 76 -6.83 7.18 -6.44
N TRP A 77 -8.03 7.71 -6.35
CA TRP A 77 -8.28 9.13 -6.14
C TRP A 77 -8.68 9.34 -4.68
N TYR A 78 -7.97 10.20 -3.96
CA TYR A 78 -8.26 10.52 -2.57
C TYR A 78 -8.60 12.00 -2.43
N LYS A 79 -9.73 12.29 -1.79
CA LYS A 79 -10.09 13.65 -1.39
C LYS A 79 -10.21 13.72 0.13
N PRO A 80 -9.41 14.55 0.81
CA PRO A 80 -9.60 14.80 2.23
C PRO A 80 -10.91 15.54 2.46
N LEU A 81 -11.66 15.12 3.48
CA LEU A 81 -12.91 15.75 3.93
C LEU A 81 -12.74 16.48 5.27
N GLY A 82 -11.52 16.56 5.80
CA GLY A 82 -11.20 17.13 7.12
C GLY A 82 -11.25 16.10 8.24
N GLU A 83 -10.66 16.44 9.40
CA GLU A 83 -10.69 15.62 10.63
C GLU A 83 -10.20 14.17 10.44
N GLY A 84 -9.21 13.98 9.57
CA GLY A 84 -8.68 12.65 9.26
C GLY A 84 -9.60 11.77 8.41
N ARG A 85 -10.74 12.30 7.96
CA ARG A 85 -11.66 11.63 7.04
C ARG A 85 -11.34 12.02 5.60
N GLY A 86 -11.62 11.09 4.69
CA GLY A 86 -11.54 11.31 3.26
C GLY A 86 -12.40 10.28 2.55
N TRP A 87 -12.77 10.58 1.30
CA TRP A 87 -13.34 9.56 0.43
C TRP A 87 -12.29 9.14 -0.59
N GLN A 88 -12.39 7.89 -1.01
CA GLN A 88 -11.51 7.31 -1.99
C GLN A 88 -12.34 6.70 -3.12
N LEU A 89 -11.85 6.87 -4.35
CA LEU A 89 -12.38 6.21 -5.53
C LEU A 89 -11.28 5.45 -6.25
N LYS A 90 -11.47 4.13 -6.36
CA LYS A 90 -10.63 3.28 -7.19
C LYS A 90 -11.13 3.37 -8.63
N ALA A 91 -10.28 3.86 -9.53
CA ALA A 91 -10.59 3.90 -10.95
C ALA A 91 -10.52 2.50 -11.57
N PRO A 92 -11.17 2.27 -12.73
CA PRO A 92 -10.88 1.11 -13.55
C PRO A 92 -9.39 1.04 -13.93
N ALA A 93 -8.87 -0.17 -14.08
CA ALA A 93 -7.50 -0.37 -14.55
C ALA A 93 -7.33 0.14 -16.00
N ASN A 94 -6.13 0.63 -16.31
CA ASN A 94 -5.71 0.84 -17.69
C ASN A 94 -5.80 -0.51 -18.45
N PRO A 95 -5.98 -0.50 -19.79
CA PRO A 95 -5.97 -1.73 -20.58
C PRO A 95 -4.72 -2.57 -20.30
N THR A 96 -4.89 -3.88 -20.11
CA THR A 96 -3.78 -4.83 -19.93
C THR A 96 -3.16 -5.23 -21.26
N ASP A 97 -3.95 -5.22 -22.34
CA ASP A 97 -3.45 -5.45 -23.70
C ASP A 97 -2.53 -4.29 -24.14
N PRO A 98 -1.28 -4.57 -24.57
CA PRO A 98 -0.32 -3.54 -24.94
C PRO A 98 -0.80 -2.63 -26.09
N ARG A 99 -1.47 -3.19 -27.10
CA ARG A 99 -1.95 -2.42 -28.25
C ARG A 99 -3.04 -1.45 -27.82
N ALA A 100 -4.04 -1.94 -27.10
CA ALA A 100 -5.12 -1.12 -26.54
C ALA A 100 -4.61 -0.05 -25.58
N TYR A 101 -3.54 -0.32 -24.81
CA TYR A 101 -2.91 0.68 -23.96
C TYR A 101 -2.21 1.77 -24.78
N VAL A 102 -1.38 1.39 -25.76
CA VAL A 102 -0.63 2.34 -26.60
C VAL A 102 -1.57 3.23 -27.40
N GLU A 103 -2.63 2.68 -28.00
CA GLU A 103 -3.62 3.45 -28.77
C GLU A 103 -4.38 4.47 -27.93
N ARG A 104 -4.45 4.27 -26.60
CA ARG A 104 -5.26 5.09 -25.68
C ARG A 104 -4.45 5.86 -24.65
N VAL A 105 -3.11 5.74 -24.65
CA VAL A 105 -2.25 6.27 -23.57
C VAL A 105 -2.45 7.76 -23.36
N GLU A 106 -2.60 8.53 -24.43
CA GLU A 106 -2.82 9.97 -24.32
C GLU A 106 -4.21 10.31 -23.74
N GLU A 107 -5.24 9.58 -24.14
CA GLU A 107 -6.60 9.73 -23.62
C GLU A 107 -6.65 9.41 -22.12
N LEU A 108 -6.02 8.31 -21.72
CA LEU A 108 -5.89 7.90 -20.32
C LEU A 108 -5.10 8.94 -19.50
N ALA A 109 -4.03 9.49 -20.06
CA ALA A 109 -3.24 10.54 -19.40
C ALA A 109 -4.06 11.82 -19.22
N ARG A 110 -4.76 12.29 -20.27
CA ARG A 110 -5.63 13.48 -20.22
C ARG A 110 -6.72 13.34 -19.16
N ARG A 111 -7.34 12.16 -19.06
CA ARG A 111 -8.33 11.87 -18.01
C ARG A 111 -7.73 11.98 -16.60
N LYS A 112 -6.56 11.38 -16.36
CA LYS A 112 -5.89 11.47 -15.05
C LYS A 112 -5.52 12.91 -14.68
N VAL A 113 -5.08 13.71 -15.65
CA VAL A 113 -4.81 15.15 -15.44
C VAL A 113 -6.09 15.91 -15.10
N ALA A 114 -7.20 15.62 -15.77
CA ALA A 114 -8.49 16.25 -15.47
C ALA A 114 -8.96 15.94 -14.04
N GLU A 115 -8.87 14.68 -13.59
CA GLU A 115 -9.17 14.28 -12.22
C GLU A 115 -8.29 14.98 -11.19
N LEU A 116 -6.98 15.07 -11.46
CA LEU A 116 -6.05 15.81 -10.60
C LEU A 116 -6.43 17.28 -10.46
N ARG A 117 -6.85 17.93 -11.56
CA ARG A 117 -7.33 19.32 -11.53
C ARG A 117 -8.63 19.46 -10.76
N LEU A 118 -9.55 18.50 -10.86
CA LEU A 118 -10.78 18.52 -10.07
C LEU A 118 -10.53 18.36 -8.57
N LEU A 119 -9.50 17.61 -8.19
CA LEU A 119 -9.18 17.34 -6.79
C LEU A 119 -8.29 18.41 -6.16
N TYR A 120 -7.35 18.98 -6.92
CA TYR A 120 -6.26 19.80 -6.41
C TYR A 120 -6.02 21.09 -7.20
N GLY A 121 -6.77 21.35 -8.26
CA GLY A 121 -6.73 22.63 -8.96
C GLY A 121 -7.34 23.74 -8.10
N GLU A 122 -6.77 24.93 -8.20
CA GLU A 122 -7.37 26.17 -7.67
C GLU A 122 -8.67 26.53 -8.40
#